data_AF-A0A4Q4Z8P8-F1
#
_entry.id   AF-A0A4Q4Z8P8-F1
#
_cell.length_a   1.000
_cell.length_b   1.000
_cell.length_c   1.000
_cell.angle_alpha   90.00
_cell.angle_beta   90.00
_cell.angle_gamma   90.00
#
_symmetry.space_group_name_H-M   'P 1'
#
loop_
_entity.id
_entity.type
_entity.pdbx_description
1 polymer ?
#
loop_
_entity_poly.entity_id
_entity_poly.type
_entity_poly.pdbx_seq_one_letter_code
_entity_poly.pdbx_strand_id
1 'polypeptide(L)' 'MRKELTFTELDTETAELLPARETLFFNKYNWAGISATNSSLAVNAGSHFSVAHSAALQAISVNQS' A
#
# COMPACT_ATOMS: atom_id res chain seq x y z
N MET A 1 -23.59 36.38 24.52
CA MET A 1 -23.61 37.17 23.27
C MET A 1 -22.65 36.49 22.30
N ARG A 2 -23.13 35.90 21.20
CA ARG A 2 -22.24 35.31 20.18
C ARG A 2 -21.57 36.47 19.45
N LYS A 3 -20.25 36.44 19.33
CA LYS A 3 -19.49 37.40 18.54
C LYS A 3 -19.69 36.99 17.07
N GLU A 4 -20.48 37.73 16.33
CA GLU A 4 -20.62 37.48 14.88
C GLU A 4 -19.36 38.02 14.21
N LEU A 5 -18.57 37.10 13.65
CA LEU A 5 -17.40 37.44 12.86
C LEU A 5 -17.87 38.02 11.53
N THR A 6 -17.31 39.16 11.14
CA THR A 6 -17.52 39.73 9.81
C THR A 6 -16.94 38.81 8.75
N PHE A 7 -17.47 38.82 7.52
CA PHE A 7 -16.92 38.01 6.41
C PHE A 7 -15.41 38.21 6.22
N THR A 8 -14.93 39.42 6.49
CA THR A 8 -13.51 39.79 6.43
C THR A 8 -12.70 39.12 7.55
N GLU A 9 -13.23 39.01 8.76
CA GLU A 9 -12.59 38.28 9.86
C GLU A 9 -12.61 36.76 9.60
N LEU A 10 -13.68 36.25 8.98
CA LEU A 10 -13.80 34.84 8.56
C LEU A 10 -12.77 34.45 7.49
N ASP A 11 -12.53 35.35 6.52
CA ASP A 11 -11.48 35.18 5.50
C ASP A 11 -10.06 35.26 6.12
N THR A 12 -9.92 35.97 7.25
CA THR A 12 -8.65 36.05 7.99
C THR A 12 -8.43 34.82 8.86
N GLU A 13 -9.49 34.18 9.35
CA GLU A 13 -9.51 32.84 9.93
C GLU A 13 -9.50 31.73 8.86
N THR A 14 -8.86 31.98 7.71
CA THR A 14 -8.58 30.92 6.74
C THR A 14 -7.66 29.90 7.38
N ALA A 15 -8.31 28.87 7.95
CA ALA A 15 -7.83 27.55 8.30
C ALA A 15 -6.34 27.52 8.62
N GLU A 16 -6.00 27.38 9.90
CA GLU A 16 -4.69 26.90 10.35
C GLU A 16 -4.23 25.82 9.37
N LEU A 17 -3.35 26.22 8.45
CA LEU A 17 -3.06 25.42 7.27
C LEU A 17 -2.46 24.14 7.83
N LEU A 18 -3.16 23.02 7.64
CA LEU A 18 -2.58 21.71 7.85
C LEU A 18 -1.20 21.78 7.20
N PRO A 19 -0.14 21.51 7.98
CA PRO A 19 1.18 21.93 7.59
C PRO A 19 1.46 21.35 6.20
N ALA A 20 2.06 22.18 5.33
CA ALA A 20 2.18 21.87 3.91
C ALA A 20 2.70 20.45 3.72
N ARG A 21 2.25 19.76 2.66
CA ARG A 21 2.47 18.32 2.45
C ARG A 21 3.92 17.89 2.71
N GLU A 22 4.89 18.78 2.43
CA GLU A 22 6.33 18.75 2.79
C GLU A 22 6.66 18.27 4.20
N THR A 23 5.84 18.63 5.18
CA THR A 23 6.05 18.41 6.62
C THR A 23 5.53 17.04 7.10
N LEU A 24 4.72 16.37 6.28
CA LEU A 24 4.23 15.02 6.54
C LEU A 24 5.30 13.99 6.14
N PHE A 25 6.45 14.02 6.81
CA PHE A 25 7.59 13.15 6.51
C PHE A 25 7.22 11.65 6.60
N PHE A 26 6.19 11.29 7.36
CA PHE A 26 5.70 9.91 7.49
C PHE A 26 4.46 9.58 6.64
N ASN A 27 3.80 10.57 6.03
CA ASN A 27 2.56 10.38 5.23
C ASN A 27 2.81 10.49 3.71
N LYS A 28 4.09 10.53 3.28
CA LYS A 28 4.49 10.55 1.85
C LYS A 28 5.03 9.20 1.36
N TYR A 29 5.29 8.24 2.24
CA TYR A 29 5.97 7.00 1.90
C TYR A 29 5.02 5.81 1.92
N ASN A 30 4.57 5.43 0.74
CA ASN A 30 3.82 4.20 0.49
C ASN A 30 4.81 3.02 0.43
N TRP A 31 5.09 2.40 1.57
CA TRP A 31 6.01 1.27 1.67
C TRP A 31 5.28 -0.06 1.76
N ALA A 32 5.60 -0.98 0.85
CA ALA A 32 5.14 -2.36 0.89
C ALA A 32 6.37 -3.28 0.87
N GLY A 33 6.75 -3.79 2.05
CA GLY A 33 7.75 -4.85 2.15
C GLY A 33 7.14 -6.19 1.78
N ILE A 34 7.59 -6.80 0.67
CA ILE A 34 7.12 -8.11 0.23
C ILE A 34 8.29 -9.08 0.25
N SER A 35 8.18 -10.14 1.03
CA SER A 35 9.05 -11.31 0.97
C SER A 35 8.23 -12.50 0.54
N ALA A 36 8.60 -13.10 -0.58
CA ALA A 36 7.82 -14.16 -1.22
C ALA A 36 8.75 -15.23 -1.77
N THR A 37 8.49 -16.48 -1.38
CA THR A 37 9.21 -17.65 -1.87
C THR A 37 8.20 -18.66 -2.38
N ASN A 38 8.36 -19.13 -3.61
CA ASN A 38 7.61 -20.25 -4.15
C ASN A 38 8.58 -21.31 -4.67
N SER A 39 8.33 -22.56 -4.33
CA SER A 39 9.18 -23.68 -4.68
C SER A 39 8.29 -24.85 -5.05
N SER A 40 8.54 -25.45 -6.21
CA SER A 40 7.77 -26.58 -6.73
C SER A 40 8.74 -27.66 -7.16
N LEU A 41 8.50 -28.88 -6.66
CA LEU A 41 9.27 -30.06 -7.02
C LEU A 41 8.31 -31.14 -7.48
N ALA A 42 8.52 -31.66 -8.68
CA ALA A 42 7.83 -32.82 -9.22
C ALA A 42 8.84 -33.94 -9.41
N VAL A 43 8.62 -35.08 -8.76
CA VAL A 43 9.52 -36.24 -8.82
C VAL A 43 8.72 -37.49 -9.11
N ASN A 44 9.19 -38.25 -10.11
CA ASN A 44 8.69 -39.57 -10.50
C ASN A 44 9.71 -40.63 -10.06
N ALA A 45 9.79 -40.90 -8.75
CA ALA A 45 10.75 -41.86 -8.20
C ALA A 45 10.21 -43.29 -8.38
N GLY A 46 10.89 -44.11 -9.19
CA GLY A 46 10.58 -45.53 -9.36
C GLY A 46 9.33 -45.82 -10.19
N SER A 47 8.85 -44.87 -10.99
CA SER A 47 7.60 -45.00 -11.73
C SER A 47 7.78 -45.23 -13.23
N HIS A 48 6.99 -46.13 -13.80
CA HIS A 48 6.87 -46.38 -15.23
C HIS A 48 5.52 -45.83 -15.73
N PHE A 49 5.50 -45.21 -16.92
CA PHE A 49 4.32 -44.58 -17.52
C PHE A 49 3.70 -43.42 -16.70
N SER A 50 4.50 -42.73 -15.88
CA SER A 50 4.03 -41.63 -15.03
C SER A 50 4.35 -40.24 -15.60
N VAL A 51 3.50 -39.27 -15.32
CA VAL A 51 3.74 -37.84 -15.57
C VAL A 51 3.75 -37.12 -14.23
N ALA A 52 4.85 -36.42 -13.92
CA ALA A 52 4.90 -35.54 -12.75
C ALA A 52 4.88 -34.10 -13.24
N HIS A 53 3.91 -33.34 -12.74
CA HIS A 53 3.73 -31.93 -13.06
C HIS A 53 3.87 -31.11 -11.78
N SER A 54 4.60 -30.00 -11.86
CA SER A 54 4.77 -29.05 -10.76
C SER A 54 4.57 -27.65 -11.29
N ALA A 55 3.89 -26.81 -10.52
CA ALA A 55 3.77 -25.40 -10.82
C ALA A 55 3.83 -24.58 -9.51
N ALA A 56 4.88 -23.78 -9.39
CA ALA A 56 5.01 -22.75 -8.35
C ALA A 56 4.38 -21.45 -8.85
N LEU A 57 3.06 -21.43 -9.03
CA LEU A 57 2.36 -20.21 -9.46
C LEU A 57 2.26 -19.24 -8.27
N GLN A 58 2.77 -18.03 -8.44
CA GLN A 58 2.65 -16.96 -7.44
C GLN A 58 2.25 -15.66 -8.13
N ALA A 59 1.21 -15.01 -7.61
CA ALA A 59 0.78 -13.69 -8.02
C ALA A 59 0.76 -12.77 -6.79
N ILE A 60 1.42 -11.62 -6.91
CA ILE A 60 1.47 -10.62 -5.85
C ILE A 60 1.04 -9.29 -6.47
N SER A 61 -0.02 -8.70 -5.93
CA SER A 61 -0.52 -7.40 -6.36
C SER A 61 -0.52 -6.46 -5.16
N VAL A 62 0.07 -5.28 -5.35
CA VAL A 62 0.09 -4.21 -4.36
C VAL A 62 -0.54 -2.98 -4.98
N ASN A 63 -1.58 -2.48 -4.33
CA ASN A 63 -2.18 -1.19 -4.62
C ASN A 63 -2.00 -0.29 -3.40
N GLN A 64 -1.47 0.92 -3.60
CA GLN A 64 -1.28 1.92 -2.55
C GLN A 64 -1.94 3.20 -3.05
N SER A 65 -3.14 3.51 -2.51
CA SER A 65 -3.93 4.71 -2.80
C SER A 65 -3.81 5.71 -1.66
#